data_AF-A0A973Y1T0-F1
#
_entry.id   AF-A0A973Y1T0-F1
#
_cell.length_a   1.000
_cell.length_b   1.000
_cell.length_c   1.000
_cell.angle_alpha   90.00
_cell.angle_beta   90.00
_cell.angle_gamma   90.00
#
_symmetry.space_group_name_H-M   'P 1'
#
loop_
_entity.id
_entity.type
_entity.pdbx_description
1 polymer ?
#
loop_
_entity_poly.entity_id
_entity_poly.type
_entity_poly.pdbx_seq_one_letter_code
_entity_poly.pdbx_strand_id
1 'polypeptide(L)'
;MADTVYDVTTWAGATVSPYVDIGAVINQIIADIKSKQTTQTTRPGAVIYIPPGHYDLLTRVVVDVSFLQIKGAGHGFLSEAIRDESQTGSWVETLPGASHIRVRNNDGHNEAFLVSRTGAPATVGRLNSIVFQDFCLDGVNAAKPYLPGNGKTGISFQSDNDAVRIEGMGFVYLAHALVIKGADAPNITNNFIAECGSCIELTGASQVAKITNNFLISAWAGYSVFAENAEGLHISGNTILWACNITLSSGNRASITGNKLLSNFPSQIALLGNSSENLISANHFRRVYGDGTSTRFDDKFGMVHIAGNKNTVTGNQFSFDVPSQNITPAGQAPTIVLVKSGDNNYLASNHITSNVAAKVVLDASTTATRVLHSATTAQLDAFTTNHFMVATPS
;
A
#
# COMPACT_ATOMS: atom_id res chain seq x y z
N MET A 1 8.11 33.11 -21.67
CA MET A 1 7.68 32.31 -20.49
C MET A 1 8.31 30.93 -20.68
N ALA A 2 8.87 30.30 -19.64
CA ALA A 2 9.39 28.95 -19.81
C ALA A 2 8.22 28.01 -20.16
N ASP A 3 8.40 27.12 -21.13
CA ASP A 3 7.43 26.06 -21.39
C ASP A 3 7.32 25.19 -20.13
N THR A 4 6.10 25.04 -19.60
CA THR A 4 5.83 24.25 -18.40
C THR A 4 4.95 23.04 -18.70
N VAL A 5 4.68 22.76 -19.98
CA VAL A 5 3.89 21.61 -20.42
C VAL A 5 4.68 20.89 -21.50
N TYR A 6 4.94 19.61 -21.26
CA TYR A 6 5.72 18.74 -22.11
C TYR A 6 4.86 17.54 -22.48
N ASP A 7 4.99 17.06 -23.73
CA ASP A 7 4.46 15.78 -24.18
C ASP A 7 5.66 14.93 -24.61
N VAL A 8 5.80 13.74 -24.01
CA VAL A 8 6.95 12.86 -24.27
C VAL A 8 7.08 12.44 -25.73
N THR A 9 5.98 12.48 -26.50
CA THR A 9 5.94 12.07 -27.91
C THR A 9 6.23 13.19 -28.90
N THR A 10 6.08 14.46 -28.50
CA THR A 10 6.25 15.61 -29.40
C THR A 10 7.34 16.57 -28.99
N TRP A 11 7.94 16.42 -27.80
CA TRP A 11 8.98 17.32 -27.34
C TRP A 11 10.27 17.16 -28.17
N ALA A 12 10.63 18.23 -28.90
CA ALA A 12 11.73 18.22 -29.87
C ALA A 12 13.14 18.09 -29.26
N GLY A 13 13.28 18.24 -27.94
CA GLY A 13 14.57 18.10 -27.25
C GLY A 13 14.96 16.65 -26.97
N ALA A 14 14.09 15.68 -27.23
CA ALA A 14 14.33 14.27 -26.98
C ALA A 14 15.42 13.72 -27.92
N THR A 15 16.46 13.09 -27.37
CA THR A 15 17.51 12.45 -28.19
C THR A 15 17.22 11.00 -28.53
N VAL A 16 16.17 10.43 -27.93
CA VAL A 16 15.70 9.06 -28.13
C VAL A 16 14.19 9.06 -28.18
N SER A 17 13.60 8.11 -28.90
CA SER A 17 12.15 7.94 -28.92
C SER A 17 11.65 7.52 -27.53
N PRO A 18 10.51 8.08 -27.03
CA PRO A 18 9.92 7.62 -25.77
C PRO A 18 9.46 6.15 -25.85
N TYR A 19 9.21 5.62 -27.05
CA TYR A 19 8.85 4.21 -27.23
C TYR A 19 10.04 3.27 -27.00
N VAL A 20 11.27 3.80 -27.03
CA VAL A 20 12.52 3.04 -26.80
C VAL A 20 13.02 3.25 -25.37
N ASP A 21 13.06 4.50 -24.89
CA ASP A 21 13.42 4.81 -23.51
C ASP A 21 12.76 6.10 -23.03
N ILE A 22 11.51 6.00 -22.54
CA ILE A 22 10.79 7.13 -21.95
C ILE A 22 11.50 7.69 -20.73
N GLY A 23 12.27 6.87 -20.02
CA GLY A 23 13.02 7.31 -18.85
C GLY A 23 14.08 8.35 -19.19
N ALA A 24 14.83 8.10 -20.27
CA ALA A 24 15.77 9.08 -20.82
C ALA A 24 15.08 10.37 -21.28
N VAL A 25 13.93 10.27 -21.96
CA VAL A 25 13.14 11.43 -22.41
C VAL A 25 12.68 12.29 -21.23
N ILE A 26 12.12 11.67 -20.18
CA ILE A 26 11.65 12.40 -18.99
C ILE A 26 12.82 13.06 -18.26
N ASN A 27 13.97 12.38 -18.13
CA ASN A 27 15.16 12.99 -17.54
C ASN A 27 15.66 14.21 -18.34
N GLN A 28 15.59 14.16 -19.68
CA GLN A 28 15.93 15.30 -20.54
C GLN A 28 14.96 16.48 -20.37
N ILE A 29 13.67 16.19 -20.23
CA ILE A 29 12.66 17.21 -19.90
C ILE A 29 12.94 17.84 -18.53
N ILE A 30 13.26 17.04 -17.51
CA ILE A 30 13.62 17.56 -16.17
C ILE A 30 14.89 18.42 -16.24
N ALA A 31 15.87 18.06 -17.05
CA ALA A 31 17.05 18.88 -17.29
C ALA A 31 16.71 20.22 -17.97
N ASP A 32 15.84 20.21 -18.98
CA ASP A 32 15.34 21.42 -19.65
C ASP A 32 14.58 22.33 -18.67
N ILE A 33 13.70 21.77 -17.84
CA ILE A 33 13.01 22.51 -16.76
C ILE A 33 14.03 23.20 -15.86
N LYS A 34 15.05 22.47 -15.36
CA LYS A 34 16.09 23.03 -14.49
C LYS A 34 16.92 24.13 -15.15
N SER A 35 17.15 24.02 -16.46
CA SER A 35 17.88 25.04 -17.24
C SER A 35 17.10 26.36 -17.37
N LYS A 36 15.76 26.28 -17.35
CA LYS A 36 14.85 27.43 -17.52
C LYS A 36 14.41 28.03 -16.17
N GLN A 37 14.33 27.20 -15.12
CA GLN A 37 13.83 27.57 -13.79
C GLN A 37 14.97 27.69 -12.78
N THR A 38 15.79 28.73 -12.91
CA THR A 38 17.11 28.78 -12.26
C THR A 38 17.09 29.40 -10.85
N THR A 39 16.19 30.35 -10.56
CA THR A 39 16.15 31.05 -9.26
C THR A 39 15.10 30.46 -8.31
N GLN A 40 15.26 30.69 -7.00
CA GLN A 40 14.33 30.16 -5.99
C GLN A 40 12.88 30.62 -6.19
N THR A 41 12.67 31.81 -6.75
CA THR A 41 11.33 32.42 -6.96
C THR A 41 10.78 32.20 -8.37
N THR A 42 11.50 31.46 -9.23
CA THR A 42 11.10 31.20 -10.63
C THR A 42 11.06 29.69 -10.94
N ARG A 43 10.73 28.87 -9.94
CA ARG A 43 10.59 27.41 -10.04
C ARG A 43 9.13 26.95 -9.85
N PRO A 44 8.22 27.29 -10.79
CA PRO A 44 6.83 26.86 -10.70
C PRO A 44 6.62 25.34 -10.92
N GLY A 45 7.65 24.60 -11.35
CA GLY A 45 7.49 23.21 -11.78
C GLY A 45 6.96 23.11 -13.20
N ALA A 46 6.43 21.94 -13.56
CA ALA A 46 5.95 21.65 -14.91
C ALA A 46 5.01 20.45 -14.92
N VAL A 47 4.37 20.21 -16.07
CA VAL A 47 3.57 19.03 -16.38
C VAL A 47 4.26 18.25 -17.50
N ILE A 48 4.47 16.96 -17.30
CA ILE A 48 4.92 16.01 -18.31
C ILE A 48 3.76 15.07 -18.60
N TYR A 49 3.23 15.15 -19.82
CA TYR A 49 2.14 14.32 -20.30
C TYR A 49 2.66 13.10 -21.06
N ILE A 50 2.07 11.95 -20.75
CA ILE A 50 2.32 10.66 -21.38
C ILE A 50 1.03 10.23 -22.09
N PRO A 51 0.93 10.37 -23.42
CA PRO A 51 -0.21 9.86 -24.17
C PRO A 51 -0.43 8.35 -23.98
N PRO A 52 -1.60 7.80 -24.36
CA PRO A 52 -1.75 6.35 -24.45
C PRO A 52 -0.76 5.74 -25.44
N GLY A 53 -0.07 4.68 -25.03
CA GLY A 53 0.97 4.01 -25.80
C GLY A 53 1.79 3.05 -24.93
N HIS A 54 2.66 2.25 -25.57
CA HIS A 54 3.58 1.35 -24.89
C HIS A 54 4.99 1.94 -24.91
N TYR A 55 5.51 2.25 -23.73
CA TYR A 55 6.79 2.93 -23.56
C TYR A 55 7.73 2.04 -22.77
N ASP A 56 8.90 1.72 -23.31
CA ASP A 56 9.95 1.09 -22.53
C ASP A 56 10.66 2.15 -21.69
N LEU A 57 10.90 1.84 -20.41
CA LEU A 57 11.75 2.61 -19.52
C LEU A 57 12.99 1.76 -19.22
N LEU A 58 14.12 2.17 -19.80
CA LEU A 58 15.41 1.51 -19.64
C LEU A 58 16.30 2.26 -18.66
N THR A 59 16.17 3.59 -18.64
CA THR A 59 16.87 4.49 -17.73
C THR A 59 15.94 4.94 -16.61
N ARG A 60 16.33 4.79 -15.34
CA ARG A 60 15.58 5.32 -14.19
C ARG A 60 15.39 6.84 -14.30
N VAL A 61 14.18 7.31 -14.03
CA VAL A 61 13.87 8.74 -13.92
C VAL A 61 14.26 9.25 -12.54
N VAL A 62 14.98 10.38 -12.48
CA VAL A 62 15.30 11.07 -11.22
C VAL A 62 14.55 12.39 -11.15
N VAL A 63 13.57 12.46 -10.25
CA VAL A 63 12.79 13.67 -9.96
C VAL A 63 13.40 14.40 -8.75
N ASP A 64 14.07 15.51 -9.03
CA ASP A 64 14.74 16.36 -8.02
C ASP A 64 14.16 17.79 -7.95
N VAL A 65 12.99 18.01 -8.58
CA VAL A 65 12.28 19.30 -8.62
C VAL A 65 10.89 19.19 -8.01
N SER A 66 10.50 20.18 -7.20
CA SER A 66 9.15 20.31 -6.65
C SER A 66 8.13 20.69 -7.71
N PHE A 67 6.83 20.51 -7.42
CA PHE A 67 5.71 20.94 -8.27
C PHE A 67 5.70 20.29 -9.67
N LEU A 68 6.40 19.16 -9.84
CA LEU A 68 6.35 18.39 -11.07
C LEU A 68 5.13 17.48 -11.06
N GLN A 69 4.31 17.57 -12.12
CA GLN A 69 3.26 16.62 -12.39
C GLN A 69 3.66 15.74 -13.57
N ILE A 70 3.69 14.43 -13.37
CA ILE A 70 3.82 13.44 -14.45
C ILE A 70 2.46 12.77 -14.57
N LYS A 71 1.81 12.95 -15.72
CA LYS A 71 0.45 12.46 -15.92
C LYS A 71 0.23 11.73 -17.23
N GLY A 72 -0.67 10.76 -17.21
CA GLY A 72 -1.14 10.06 -18.40
C GLY A 72 -2.62 10.31 -18.71
N ALA A 73 -3.23 9.31 -19.33
CA ALA A 73 -4.64 9.27 -19.70
C ALA A 73 -5.33 7.93 -19.39
N GLY A 74 -4.83 7.19 -18.39
CA GLY A 74 -5.51 6.02 -17.83
C GLY A 74 -4.57 5.05 -17.09
N HIS A 75 -5.10 4.37 -16.08
CA HIS A 75 -4.37 3.41 -15.26
C HIS A 75 -4.03 2.09 -15.97
N GLY A 76 -4.78 1.72 -17.03
CA GLY A 76 -4.35 0.69 -17.97
C GLY A 76 -4.19 -0.74 -17.45
N PHE A 77 -4.76 -1.09 -16.29
CA PHE A 77 -4.53 -2.41 -15.67
C PHE A 77 -5.08 -3.56 -16.54
N LEU A 78 -4.27 -4.60 -16.70
CA LEU A 78 -4.66 -5.93 -17.18
C LEU A 78 -4.05 -6.95 -16.22
N SER A 79 -4.77 -8.02 -15.89
CA SER A 79 -4.25 -9.08 -15.03
C SER A 79 -3.22 -9.91 -15.77
N GLU A 80 -1.95 -9.66 -15.48
CA GLU A 80 -0.83 -10.42 -16.05
C GLU A 80 -0.70 -11.78 -15.36
N ALA A 81 -1.07 -11.90 -14.08
CA ALA A 81 -1.12 -13.16 -13.36
C ALA A 81 -2.04 -14.18 -14.05
N ILE A 82 -3.23 -13.75 -14.50
CA ILE A 82 -4.15 -14.62 -15.24
C ILE A 82 -3.60 -14.90 -16.64
N ARG A 83 -3.08 -13.87 -17.33
CA ARG A 83 -2.49 -14.03 -18.67
C ARG A 83 -1.41 -15.10 -18.69
N ASP A 84 -0.47 -15.04 -17.74
CA ASP A 84 0.71 -15.91 -17.70
C ASP A 84 0.37 -17.37 -17.39
N GLU A 85 -0.81 -17.63 -16.81
CA GLU A 85 -1.34 -18.97 -16.54
C GLU A 85 -2.34 -19.46 -17.59
N SER A 86 -2.68 -18.62 -18.57
CA SER A 86 -3.70 -18.89 -19.58
C SER A 86 -3.11 -19.27 -20.94
N GLN A 87 -3.91 -19.95 -21.76
CA GLN A 87 -3.64 -20.08 -23.20
C GLN A 87 -4.17 -18.82 -23.91
N THR A 88 -3.26 -17.91 -24.28
CA THR A 88 -3.62 -16.55 -24.73
C THR A 88 -3.66 -16.37 -26.24
N GLY A 89 -3.47 -17.44 -27.03
CA GLY A 89 -3.37 -17.36 -28.50
C GLY A 89 -4.61 -16.80 -29.23
N SER A 90 -5.78 -16.79 -28.58
CA SER A 90 -7.02 -16.19 -29.10
C SER A 90 -7.43 -14.90 -28.38
N TRP A 91 -6.59 -14.37 -27.49
CA TRP A 91 -6.89 -13.13 -26.79
C TRP A 91 -6.71 -11.94 -27.75
N VAL A 92 -7.57 -10.93 -27.61
CA VAL A 92 -7.44 -9.67 -28.38
C VAL A 92 -6.30 -8.83 -27.82
N GLU A 93 -6.22 -8.70 -26.49
CA GLU A 93 -5.21 -7.93 -25.79
C GLU A 93 -4.48 -8.81 -24.77
N THR A 94 -3.16 -8.67 -24.70
CA THR A 94 -2.31 -9.46 -23.79
C THR A 94 -1.38 -8.60 -22.95
N LEU A 95 -1.55 -7.28 -22.96
CA LEU A 95 -0.70 -6.35 -22.22
C LEU A 95 -1.56 -5.32 -21.49
N PRO A 96 -1.07 -4.78 -20.36
CA PRO A 96 -1.58 -3.52 -19.82
C PRO A 96 -1.62 -2.42 -20.91
N GLY A 97 -2.49 -1.42 -20.74
CA GLY A 97 -2.79 -0.41 -21.76
C GLY A 97 -2.77 1.03 -21.25
N ALA A 98 -3.51 1.91 -21.93
CA ALA A 98 -3.49 3.36 -21.67
C ALA A 98 -2.08 3.95 -21.76
N SER A 99 -1.68 4.82 -20.83
CA SER A 99 -0.33 5.39 -20.76
C SER A 99 0.61 4.37 -20.10
N HIS A 100 1.01 3.36 -20.85
CA HIS A 100 1.68 2.16 -20.34
C HIS A 100 3.20 2.27 -20.39
N ILE A 101 3.83 2.41 -19.22
CA ILE A 101 5.28 2.32 -19.06
C ILE A 101 5.68 0.92 -18.59
N ARG A 102 6.50 0.26 -19.40
CA ARG A 102 7.15 -1.03 -19.13
C ARG A 102 8.49 -0.79 -18.46
N VAL A 103 8.59 -1.13 -17.18
CA VAL A 103 9.80 -0.98 -16.37
C VAL A 103 10.79 -2.07 -16.77
N ARG A 104 11.74 -1.71 -17.65
CA ARG A 104 12.74 -2.62 -18.22
C ARG A 104 14.18 -2.18 -17.90
N ASN A 105 14.34 -1.50 -16.77
CA ASN A 105 15.62 -0.96 -16.32
C ASN A 105 16.79 -1.90 -16.59
N ASN A 106 17.80 -1.37 -17.26
CA ASN A 106 19.08 -2.04 -17.51
C ASN A 106 20.27 -1.16 -17.10
N ASP A 107 19.99 -0.06 -16.40
CA ASP A 107 20.94 0.94 -15.92
C ASP A 107 21.54 0.61 -14.54
N GLY A 108 21.28 -0.60 -14.03
CA GLY A 108 21.73 -1.05 -12.71
C GLY A 108 20.86 -0.57 -11.55
N HIS A 109 19.71 0.05 -11.83
CA HIS A 109 18.74 0.48 -10.83
C HIS A 109 17.40 -0.26 -10.98
N ASN A 110 16.63 -0.34 -9.89
CA ASN A 110 15.38 -1.09 -9.87
C ASN A 110 14.14 -0.19 -9.91
N GLU A 111 14.27 1.10 -9.58
CA GLU A 111 13.15 2.03 -9.56
C GLU A 111 12.88 2.57 -10.96
N ALA A 112 11.62 2.64 -11.38
CA ALA A 112 11.25 3.38 -12.58
C ALA A 112 11.39 4.89 -12.33
N PHE A 113 10.84 5.36 -11.20
CA PHE A 113 10.92 6.74 -10.75
C PHE A 113 11.54 6.81 -9.35
N LEU A 114 12.69 7.49 -9.25
CA LEU A 114 13.30 7.91 -7.99
C LEU A 114 13.01 9.38 -7.74
N VAL A 115 12.36 9.69 -6.64
CA VAL A 115 12.17 11.06 -6.15
C VAL A 115 13.17 11.32 -5.04
N SER A 116 14.18 12.15 -5.32
CA SER A 116 15.27 12.40 -4.39
C SER A 116 15.95 13.73 -4.70
N ARG A 117 16.34 14.46 -3.66
CA ARG A 117 17.17 15.66 -3.77
C ARG A 117 18.34 15.57 -2.79
N THR A 118 19.55 15.73 -3.31
CA THR A 118 20.77 15.74 -2.50
C THR A 118 20.77 16.90 -1.50
N GLY A 119 21.13 16.62 -0.25
CA GLY A 119 21.23 17.60 0.84
C GLY A 119 20.20 17.35 1.94
N ALA A 120 20.48 17.85 3.15
CA ALA A 120 19.57 17.72 4.27
C ALA A 120 18.31 18.60 4.04
N PRO A 121 17.10 18.14 4.42
CA PRO A 121 15.87 18.93 4.27
C PRO A 121 15.93 20.31 4.93
N ALA A 122 16.66 20.46 6.04
CA ALA A 122 16.90 21.75 6.70
C ALA A 122 17.71 22.75 5.85
N THR A 123 18.47 22.26 4.86
CA THR A 123 19.33 23.08 3.99
C THR A 123 18.72 23.29 2.61
N VAL A 124 18.17 22.23 2.00
CA VAL A 124 17.67 22.28 0.62
C VAL A 124 16.13 22.30 0.55
N GLY A 125 15.45 22.30 1.69
CA GLY A 125 14.00 22.11 1.79
C GLY A 125 13.57 20.68 1.49
N ARG A 126 12.31 20.36 1.78
CA ARG A 126 11.65 19.12 1.32
C ARG A 126 11.23 19.21 -0.14
N LEU A 127 11.07 18.07 -0.82
CA LEU A 127 10.42 18.04 -2.13
C LEU A 127 8.91 18.15 -1.94
N ASN A 128 8.27 19.11 -2.61
CA ASN A 128 6.88 19.46 -2.34
C ASN A 128 5.99 19.21 -3.56
N SER A 129 4.76 18.74 -3.31
CA SER A 129 3.65 18.71 -4.28
C SER A 129 4.01 18.11 -5.64
N ILE A 130 4.83 17.06 -5.64
CA ILE A 130 5.03 16.21 -6.81
C ILE A 130 3.78 15.35 -6.99
N VAL A 131 3.32 15.23 -8.24
CA VAL A 131 2.08 14.53 -8.59
C VAL A 131 2.39 13.46 -9.64
N PHE A 132 2.01 12.22 -9.35
CA PHE A 132 1.94 11.15 -10.35
C PHE A 132 0.48 10.79 -10.57
N GLN A 133 0.03 10.85 -11.83
CA GLN A 133 -1.40 10.77 -12.11
C GLN A 133 -1.77 10.01 -13.38
N ASP A 134 -2.76 9.12 -13.31
CA ASP A 134 -3.46 8.53 -14.47
C ASP A 134 -2.53 7.84 -15.51
N PHE A 135 -1.50 7.11 -15.09
CA PHE A 135 -0.70 6.26 -15.98
C PHE A 135 -0.39 4.89 -15.36
N CYS A 136 0.12 3.96 -16.19
CA CYS A 136 0.38 2.58 -15.80
C CYS A 136 1.90 2.32 -15.67
N LEU A 137 2.29 1.69 -14.56
CA LEU A 137 3.63 1.14 -14.33
C LEU A 137 3.56 -0.38 -14.28
N ASP A 138 4.14 -1.02 -15.29
CA ASP A 138 4.21 -2.47 -15.46
C ASP A 138 5.64 -2.95 -15.22
N GLY A 139 5.81 -3.87 -14.27
CA GLY A 139 7.10 -4.46 -13.94
C GLY A 139 7.68 -5.42 -14.97
N VAL A 140 6.94 -5.86 -16.01
CA VAL A 140 7.38 -6.75 -17.11
C VAL A 140 8.42 -7.77 -16.68
N ASN A 141 8.00 -8.91 -16.14
CA ASN A 141 8.91 -9.98 -15.78
C ASN A 141 8.36 -11.36 -16.13
N ALA A 142 9.26 -12.30 -16.45
CA ALA A 142 8.92 -13.70 -16.69
C ALA A 142 8.57 -14.44 -15.39
N ALA A 143 9.05 -13.98 -14.23
CA ALA A 143 8.73 -14.53 -12.93
C ALA A 143 7.81 -13.57 -12.14
N LYS A 144 6.83 -14.15 -11.42
CA LYS A 144 5.91 -13.39 -10.58
C LYS A 144 6.68 -12.54 -9.56
N PRO A 145 6.24 -11.30 -9.28
CA PRO A 145 7.00 -10.34 -8.48
C PRO A 145 6.90 -10.58 -6.96
N TYR A 146 6.38 -11.73 -6.52
CA TYR A 146 6.14 -12.02 -5.11
C TYR A 146 7.48 -12.32 -4.42
N LEU A 147 7.75 -11.69 -3.28
CA LEU A 147 9.08 -11.58 -2.66
C LEU A 147 9.85 -12.93 -2.61
N PRO A 148 11.15 -12.95 -2.96
CA PRO A 148 12.01 -11.79 -3.28
C PRO A 148 11.70 -11.12 -4.63
N GLY A 149 10.80 -11.72 -5.43
CA GLY A 149 10.20 -11.07 -6.59
C GLY A 149 11.19 -10.66 -7.68
N ASN A 150 10.80 -9.66 -8.46
CA ASN A 150 11.62 -9.11 -9.54
C ASN A 150 12.51 -7.94 -9.11
N GLY A 151 12.45 -7.56 -7.84
CA GLY A 151 13.18 -6.42 -7.26
C GLY A 151 12.78 -5.04 -7.77
N LYS A 152 11.90 -4.93 -8.77
CA LYS A 152 11.53 -3.66 -9.42
C LYS A 152 10.59 -2.84 -8.56
N THR A 153 10.82 -1.53 -8.56
CA THR A 153 9.99 -0.56 -7.85
C THR A 153 9.36 0.41 -8.83
N GLY A 154 8.06 0.67 -8.70
CA GLY A 154 7.38 1.67 -9.52
C GLY A 154 7.87 3.08 -9.19
N ILE A 155 7.48 3.58 -8.02
CA ILE A 155 7.86 4.92 -7.55
C ILE A 155 8.49 4.81 -6.17
N SER A 156 9.65 5.46 -5.99
CA SER A 156 10.42 5.47 -4.74
C SER A 156 10.79 6.89 -4.35
N PHE A 157 10.23 7.40 -3.26
CA PHE A 157 10.68 8.65 -2.64
C PHE A 157 11.74 8.34 -1.58
N GLN A 158 12.92 8.93 -1.72
CA GLN A 158 14.07 8.71 -0.83
C GLN A 158 14.53 9.98 -0.09
N SER A 159 13.81 11.09 -0.27
CA SER A 159 13.96 12.33 0.50
C SER A 159 12.65 12.69 1.19
N ASP A 160 12.75 13.37 2.34
CA ASP A 160 11.59 13.92 3.03
C ASP A 160 10.79 14.81 2.08
N ASN A 161 9.48 14.60 2.08
CA ASN A 161 8.57 15.18 1.11
C ASN A 161 7.30 15.71 1.81
N ASP A 162 6.60 16.59 1.12
CA ASP A 162 5.42 17.26 1.62
C ASP A 162 4.34 17.38 0.54
N ALA A 163 3.09 17.07 0.89
CA ALA A 163 1.91 17.24 0.04
C ALA A 163 2.01 16.55 -1.33
N VAL A 164 2.72 15.42 -1.42
CA VAL A 164 2.83 14.62 -2.65
C VAL A 164 1.51 13.91 -2.97
N ARG A 165 1.23 13.68 -4.25
CA ARG A 165 -0.05 13.09 -4.68
C ARG A 165 0.17 11.95 -5.67
N ILE A 166 -0.47 10.82 -5.40
CA ILE A 166 -0.48 9.63 -6.24
C ILE A 166 -1.94 9.30 -6.54
N GLU A 167 -2.38 9.60 -7.76
CA GLU A 167 -3.81 9.69 -8.10
C GLU A 167 -4.14 8.91 -9.37
N GLY A 168 -5.15 8.02 -9.33
CA GLY A 168 -5.64 7.37 -10.56
C GLY A 168 -4.63 6.45 -11.25
N MET A 169 -3.57 6.04 -10.57
CA MET A 169 -2.48 5.27 -11.14
C MET A 169 -2.83 3.79 -11.30
N GLY A 170 -2.18 3.13 -12.25
CA GLY A 170 -2.14 1.67 -12.36
C GLY A 170 -0.75 1.16 -12.06
N PHE A 171 -0.65 0.16 -11.19
CA PHE A 171 0.61 -0.53 -10.91
C PHE A 171 0.36 -2.03 -11.03
N VAL A 172 1.21 -2.70 -11.80
CA VAL A 172 1.11 -4.13 -12.05
C VAL A 172 2.49 -4.76 -12.09
N TYR A 173 2.59 -5.97 -11.56
CA TYR A 173 3.77 -6.83 -11.69
C TYR A 173 5.08 -6.28 -11.11
N LEU A 174 5.02 -5.38 -10.12
CA LEU A 174 6.20 -4.81 -9.45
C LEU A 174 6.45 -5.49 -8.10
N ALA A 175 7.71 -5.66 -7.70
CA ALA A 175 8.01 -6.11 -6.33
C ALA A 175 7.52 -5.08 -5.31
N HIS A 176 7.71 -3.79 -5.60
CA HIS A 176 7.24 -2.67 -4.80
C HIS A 176 6.53 -1.65 -5.70
N ALA A 177 5.23 -1.42 -5.52
CA ALA A 177 4.55 -0.43 -6.36
C ALA A 177 4.94 1.00 -5.95
N LEU A 178 4.77 1.34 -4.68
CA LEU A 178 5.01 2.69 -4.15
C LEU A 178 5.70 2.64 -2.79
N VAL A 179 6.89 3.23 -2.73
CA VAL A 179 7.65 3.45 -1.49
C VAL A 179 7.79 4.95 -1.25
N ILE A 180 7.33 5.45 -0.11
CA ILE A 180 7.49 6.87 0.27
C ILE A 180 8.19 6.96 1.62
N LYS A 181 9.44 7.41 1.62
CA LYS A 181 10.19 7.70 2.85
C LYS A 181 9.93 9.12 3.33
N GLY A 182 9.74 9.30 4.64
CA GLY A 182 9.70 10.65 5.26
C GLY A 182 8.52 11.50 4.77
N ALA A 183 7.34 10.89 4.72
CA ALA A 183 6.17 11.48 4.07
C ALA A 183 5.39 12.41 5.00
N ASP A 184 5.22 13.67 4.61
CA ASP A 184 4.32 14.63 5.28
C ASP A 184 3.11 14.92 4.38
N ALA A 185 1.91 14.68 4.89
CA ALA A 185 0.65 14.93 4.19
C ALA A 185 0.54 14.35 2.76
N PRO A 186 1.03 13.14 2.44
CA PRO A 186 0.80 12.56 1.12
C PRO A 186 -0.70 12.25 0.92
N ASN A 187 -1.18 12.37 -0.31
CA ASN A 187 -2.50 11.93 -0.72
C ASN A 187 -2.40 10.81 -1.77
N ILE A 188 -2.74 9.59 -1.38
CA ILE A 188 -2.69 8.38 -2.21
C ILE A 188 -4.13 7.93 -2.44
N THR A 189 -4.69 8.23 -3.60
CA THR A 189 -6.12 8.00 -3.85
C THR A 189 -6.50 7.53 -5.24
N ASN A 190 -7.58 6.76 -5.33
CA ASN A 190 -8.16 6.26 -6.57
C ASN A 190 -7.19 5.43 -7.43
N ASN A 191 -6.19 4.79 -6.82
CA ASN A 191 -5.22 3.98 -7.53
C ASN A 191 -5.69 2.51 -7.64
N PHE A 192 -5.24 1.84 -8.69
CA PHE A 192 -5.37 0.40 -8.86
C PHE A 192 -3.97 -0.24 -8.78
N ILE A 193 -3.65 -0.82 -7.63
CA ILE A 193 -2.35 -1.42 -7.34
C ILE A 193 -2.54 -2.92 -7.14
N ALA A 194 -2.14 -3.72 -8.12
CA ALA A 194 -2.47 -5.14 -8.13
C ALA A 194 -1.35 -6.02 -8.68
N GLU A 195 -1.30 -7.25 -8.21
CA GLU A 195 -0.28 -8.24 -8.63
C GLU A 195 1.15 -7.76 -8.37
N CYS A 196 1.29 -6.91 -7.35
CA CYS A 196 2.57 -6.46 -6.84
C CYS A 196 2.95 -7.26 -5.59
N GLY A 197 4.25 -7.35 -5.30
CA GLY A 197 4.74 -7.91 -4.04
C GLY A 197 4.18 -7.12 -2.85
N SER A 198 4.49 -5.82 -2.83
CA SER A 198 3.93 -4.82 -1.91
C SER A 198 3.30 -3.66 -2.69
N CYS A 199 2.20 -3.12 -2.14
CA CYS A 199 1.48 -2.00 -2.73
C CYS A 199 2.01 -0.65 -2.24
N ILE A 200 1.71 -0.27 -0.99
CA ILE A 200 2.07 1.04 -0.42
C ILE A 200 2.94 0.86 0.81
N GLU A 201 4.13 1.48 0.81
CA GLU A 201 5.08 1.41 1.92
C GLU A 201 5.54 2.81 2.33
N LEU A 202 5.13 3.25 3.53
CA LEU A 202 5.55 4.51 4.14
C LEU A 202 6.69 4.24 5.14
N THR A 203 7.91 4.63 4.78
CA THR A 203 9.13 4.25 5.53
C THR A 203 9.81 5.44 6.21
N GLY A 204 10.69 5.16 7.16
CA GLY A 204 11.38 6.14 8.00
C GLY A 204 10.44 6.75 9.05
N ALA A 205 9.55 7.64 8.62
CA ALA A 205 8.47 8.22 9.40
C ALA A 205 7.43 8.81 8.44
N SER A 206 6.18 8.89 8.89
CA SER A 206 5.12 9.54 8.11
C SER A 206 4.12 10.25 9.01
N GLN A 207 3.53 11.34 8.53
CA GLN A 207 2.48 12.03 9.27
C GLN A 207 1.33 12.50 8.37
N VAL A 208 0.11 12.43 8.92
CA VAL A 208 -1.15 12.88 8.30
C VAL A 208 -1.40 12.39 6.87
N ALA A 209 -0.85 11.23 6.54
CA ALA A 209 -1.00 10.59 5.23
C ALA A 209 -2.44 10.12 5.01
N LYS A 210 -2.95 10.34 3.79
CA LYS A 210 -4.26 9.84 3.35
C LYS A 210 -4.08 8.71 2.33
N ILE A 211 -4.63 7.55 2.62
CA ILE A 211 -4.68 6.39 1.73
C ILE A 211 -6.15 6.05 1.54
N THR A 212 -6.75 6.53 0.44
CA THR A 212 -8.21 6.50 0.28
C THR A 212 -8.69 6.02 -1.09
N ASN A 213 -9.80 5.28 -1.14
CA ASN A 213 -10.46 4.86 -2.38
C ASN A 213 -9.57 4.05 -3.34
N ASN A 214 -8.58 3.31 -2.84
CA ASN A 214 -7.70 2.49 -3.67
C ASN A 214 -8.23 1.04 -3.80
N PHE A 215 -7.91 0.41 -4.93
CA PHE A 215 -7.89 -1.05 -5.05
C PHE A 215 -6.47 -1.54 -4.78
N LEU A 216 -6.30 -2.31 -3.69
CA LEU A 216 -5.00 -2.87 -3.30
C LEU A 216 -5.07 -4.39 -3.31
N ILE A 217 -4.35 -5.01 -4.24
CA ILE A 217 -4.39 -6.45 -4.50
C ILE A 217 -2.96 -6.98 -4.39
N SER A 218 -2.45 -6.99 -3.17
CA SER A 218 -1.10 -7.44 -2.85
C SER A 218 -0.98 -8.95 -2.81
N ALA A 219 0.21 -9.46 -3.11
CA ALA A 219 0.54 -10.86 -2.94
C ALA A 219 0.81 -11.24 -1.48
N TRP A 220 0.79 -12.54 -1.20
CA TRP A 220 0.89 -13.12 0.15
C TRP A 220 2.21 -12.86 0.89
N ALA A 221 3.23 -12.37 0.19
CA ALA A 221 4.57 -12.15 0.73
C ALA A 221 4.83 -10.71 1.18
N GLY A 222 4.07 -9.72 0.70
CA GLY A 222 4.29 -8.30 0.99
C GLY A 222 3.16 -7.65 1.79
N TYR A 223 2.94 -6.36 1.54
CA TYR A 223 1.96 -5.54 2.24
C TYR A 223 0.98 -4.88 1.28
N SER A 224 -0.29 -4.77 1.69
CA SER A 224 -1.21 -3.84 1.03
C SER A 224 -0.90 -2.41 1.46
N VAL A 225 -0.69 -2.21 2.76
CA VAL A 225 -0.18 -0.96 3.33
C VAL A 225 0.80 -1.29 4.44
N PHE A 226 2.00 -0.74 4.38
CA PHE A 226 2.95 -0.72 5.48
C PHE A 226 3.25 0.73 5.86
N ALA A 227 3.32 1.01 7.15
CA ALA A 227 3.86 2.27 7.64
C ALA A 227 4.66 2.07 8.93
N GLU A 228 5.80 2.75 9.05
CA GLU A 228 6.58 2.79 10.29
C GLU A 228 6.70 4.21 10.85
N ASN A 229 6.73 4.33 12.18
CA ASN A 229 6.83 5.59 12.91
C ASN A 229 5.81 6.63 12.40
N ALA A 230 4.57 6.17 12.25
CA ALA A 230 3.50 6.89 11.59
C ALA A 230 2.64 7.68 12.59
N GLU A 231 2.20 8.88 12.24
CA GLU A 231 1.36 9.73 13.08
C GLU A 231 0.13 10.22 12.31
N GLY A 232 -1.08 9.97 12.82
CA GLY A 232 -2.29 10.58 12.28
C GLY A 232 -2.69 10.09 10.87
N LEU A 233 -2.30 8.88 10.48
CA LEU A 233 -2.68 8.28 9.18
C LEU A 233 -4.20 8.14 9.06
N HIS A 234 -4.72 8.35 7.84
CA HIS A 234 -6.12 8.11 7.51
C HIS A 234 -6.23 7.12 6.34
N ILE A 235 -6.72 5.91 6.63
CA ILE A 235 -6.87 4.80 5.68
C ILE A 235 -8.36 4.47 5.57
N SER A 236 -9.02 4.89 4.49
CA SER A 236 -10.48 4.74 4.35
C SER A 236 -10.99 4.52 2.95
N GLY A 237 -12.15 3.86 2.81
CA GLY A 237 -12.79 3.63 1.52
C GLY A 237 -12.01 2.72 0.57
N ASN A 238 -10.96 2.03 1.04
CA ASN A 238 -10.17 1.14 0.20
C ASN A 238 -10.87 -0.22 0.05
N THR A 239 -10.69 -0.84 -1.12
CA THR A 239 -11.00 -2.25 -1.34
C THR A 239 -9.68 -3.02 -1.44
N ILE A 240 -9.41 -3.84 -0.43
CA ILE A 240 -8.18 -4.61 -0.30
C ILE A 240 -8.52 -6.09 -0.38
N LEU A 241 -7.85 -6.84 -1.27
CA LEU A 241 -8.19 -8.23 -1.53
C LEU A 241 -6.96 -9.13 -1.74
N TRP A 242 -7.22 -10.43 -1.82
CA TRP A 242 -6.28 -11.53 -1.97
C TRP A 242 -5.38 -11.77 -0.75
N ALA A 243 -4.42 -10.90 -0.48
CA ALA A 243 -3.61 -10.96 0.74
C ALA A 243 -3.61 -9.61 1.45
N CYS A 244 -4.80 -9.19 1.90
CA CYS A 244 -4.94 -7.96 2.69
C CYS A 244 -4.00 -7.99 3.89
N ASN A 245 -3.13 -6.98 3.96
CA ASN A 245 -2.24 -6.76 5.10
C ASN A 245 -1.97 -5.26 5.24
N ILE A 246 -2.56 -4.65 6.26
CA ILE A 246 -2.26 -3.29 6.73
C ILE A 246 -1.43 -3.41 8.00
N THR A 247 -0.14 -3.10 7.93
CA THR A 247 0.77 -3.13 9.08
C THR A 247 1.21 -1.72 9.45
N LEU A 248 0.96 -1.33 10.70
CA LEU A 248 1.54 -0.13 11.32
C LEU A 248 2.57 -0.57 12.36
N SER A 249 3.83 -0.15 12.22
CA SER A 249 4.89 -0.38 13.21
C SER A 249 5.21 0.93 13.90
N SER A 250 5.02 1.00 15.22
CA SER A 250 5.14 2.25 15.98
C SER A 250 4.22 3.38 15.44
N GLY A 251 3.04 3.02 14.93
CA GLY A 251 2.05 3.96 14.38
C GLY A 251 1.05 4.43 15.43
N ASN A 252 0.77 5.73 15.49
CA ASN A 252 -0.12 6.30 16.50
C ASN A 252 -1.16 7.27 15.93
N ARG A 253 -2.28 7.37 16.66
CA ARG A 253 -3.45 8.20 16.32
C ARG A 253 -3.94 8.05 14.88
N ALA A 254 -3.72 6.87 14.29
CA ALA A 254 -4.21 6.56 12.95
C ALA A 254 -5.70 6.17 12.98
N SER A 255 -6.34 6.28 11.83
CA SER A 255 -7.72 5.87 11.57
C SER A 255 -7.76 4.93 10.38
N ILE A 256 -8.15 3.68 10.60
CA ILE A 256 -8.37 2.66 9.59
C ILE A 256 -9.86 2.35 9.56
N THR A 257 -10.60 3.02 8.68
CA THR A 257 -12.07 3.06 8.76
C THR A 257 -12.79 2.91 7.43
N GLY A 258 -13.92 2.21 7.41
CA GLY A 258 -14.76 2.12 6.21
C GLY A 258 -14.10 1.38 5.04
N ASN A 259 -13.25 0.40 5.29
CA ASN A 259 -12.58 -0.39 4.24
C ASN A 259 -13.24 -1.75 4.05
N LYS A 260 -13.16 -2.29 2.83
CA LYS A 260 -13.49 -3.69 2.51
C LYS A 260 -12.20 -4.50 2.46
N LEU A 261 -12.05 -5.46 3.38
CA LEU A 261 -10.80 -6.18 3.61
C LEU A 261 -11.03 -7.69 3.39
N LEU A 262 -10.54 -8.22 2.28
CA LEU A 262 -10.57 -9.66 1.97
C LEU A 262 -9.16 -10.23 2.02
N SER A 263 -8.98 -11.37 2.69
CA SER A 263 -7.68 -12.06 2.72
C SER A 263 -7.82 -13.58 2.70
N ASN A 264 -6.89 -14.21 1.98
CA ASN A 264 -6.60 -15.65 2.03
C ASN A 264 -5.69 -16.03 3.21
N PHE A 265 -5.18 -15.04 3.94
CA PHE A 265 -4.20 -15.22 5.01
C PHE A 265 -4.57 -14.43 6.28
N PRO A 266 -4.05 -14.82 7.46
CA PRO A 266 -4.14 -14.04 8.69
C PRO A 266 -3.45 -12.66 8.57
N SER A 267 -3.59 -11.82 9.61
CA SER A 267 -2.93 -10.50 9.69
C SER A 267 -3.46 -9.45 8.70
N GLN A 268 -4.79 -9.28 8.66
CA GLN A 268 -5.40 -8.24 7.83
C GLN A 268 -5.06 -6.83 8.31
N ILE A 269 -5.05 -6.63 9.64
CA ILE A 269 -4.50 -5.43 10.28
C ILE A 269 -3.57 -5.84 11.41
N ALA A 270 -2.36 -5.30 11.42
CA ALA A 270 -1.39 -5.48 12.50
C ALA A 270 -0.89 -4.14 13.03
N LEU A 271 -1.08 -3.91 14.33
CA LEU A 271 -0.52 -2.79 15.07
C LEU A 271 0.65 -3.32 15.89
N LEU A 272 1.87 -3.01 15.46
CA LEU A 272 3.13 -3.52 16.01
C LEU A 272 3.95 -2.39 16.64
N GLY A 273 5.03 -2.72 17.34
CA GLY A 273 5.98 -1.71 17.83
C GLY A 273 5.38 -0.68 18.78
N ASN A 274 4.47 -1.08 19.67
CA ASN A 274 3.77 -0.18 20.60
C ASN A 274 2.84 0.85 19.91
N SER A 275 2.27 0.49 18.76
CA SER A 275 1.29 1.31 18.04
C SER A 275 0.07 1.63 18.91
N SER A 276 -0.18 2.91 19.19
CA SER A 276 -1.12 3.33 20.23
C SER A 276 -2.14 4.37 19.76
N GLU A 277 -3.31 4.39 20.43
CA GLU A 277 -4.38 5.38 20.19
C GLU A 277 -4.96 5.33 18.76
N ASN A 278 -4.85 4.19 18.08
CA ASN A 278 -5.37 4.01 16.73
C ASN A 278 -6.85 3.60 16.76
N LEU A 279 -7.61 4.02 15.75
CA LEU A 279 -9.00 3.65 15.53
C LEU A 279 -9.12 2.66 14.36
N ILE A 280 -9.71 1.50 14.61
CA ILE A 280 -10.12 0.51 13.60
C ILE A 280 -11.64 0.39 13.67
N SER A 281 -12.37 1.00 12.74
CA SER A 281 -13.83 0.98 12.79
C SER A 281 -14.56 0.91 11.47
N ALA A 282 -15.79 0.39 11.48
CA ALA A 282 -16.66 0.30 10.31
C ALA A 282 -16.01 -0.41 9.10
N ASN A 283 -15.07 -1.33 9.33
CA ASN A 283 -14.47 -2.14 8.27
C ASN A 283 -15.25 -3.45 8.11
N HIS A 284 -15.26 -3.97 6.89
CA HIS A 284 -15.77 -5.30 6.59
C HIS A 284 -14.62 -6.26 6.33
N PHE A 285 -14.34 -7.14 7.28
CA PHE A 285 -13.32 -8.18 7.17
C PHE A 285 -13.91 -9.48 6.64
N ARG A 286 -13.24 -10.07 5.66
CA ARG A 286 -13.52 -11.40 5.12
C ARG A 286 -12.22 -12.20 5.03
N ARG A 287 -12.09 -13.22 5.88
CA ARG A 287 -11.02 -14.21 5.84
C ARG A 287 -11.57 -15.48 5.22
N VAL A 288 -11.01 -15.91 4.08
CA VAL A 288 -11.44 -17.11 3.35
C VAL A 288 -10.26 -18.00 3.04
N TYR A 289 -10.44 -19.32 2.90
CA TYR A 289 -9.39 -20.14 2.30
C TYR A 289 -9.30 -19.90 0.79
N GLY A 290 -8.10 -19.81 0.25
CA GLY A 290 -7.87 -19.55 -1.17
C GLY A 290 -6.46 -19.94 -1.60
N ASP A 291 -6.10 -19.48 -2.80
CA ASP A 291 -4.81 -19.72 -3.43
C ASP A 291 -3.66 -18.95 -2.77
N GLY A 292 -2.44 -19.38 -3.08
CA GLY A 292 -1.18 -18.88 -2.51
C GLY A 292 -0.76 -19.58 -1.22
N THR A 293 0.50 -19.41 -0.84
CA THR A 293 1.09 -20.02 0.36
C THR A 293 1.90 -18.98 1.13
N SER A 294 1.40 -18.57 2.29
CA SER A 294 2.15 -17.73 3.24
C SER A 294 2.45 -18.52 4.50
N THR A 295 3.71 -18.56 4.91
CA THR A 295 4.14 -19.08 6.22
C THR A 295 4.41 -17.94 7.20
N ARG A 296 4.04 -16.70 6.84
CA ARG A 296 4.38 -15.51 7.62
C ARG A 296 3.65 -15.49 8.97
N PHE A 297 2.38 -15.89 8.98
CA PHE A 297 1.52 -15.90 10.15
C PHE A 297 0.56 -17.08 10.09
N ASP A 298 0.23 -17.63 11.25
CA ASP A 298 -0.81 -18.64 11.42
C ASP A 298 -2.14 -17.99 11.84
N ASP A 299 -3.23 -18.77 11.89
CA ASP A 299 -4.56 -18.25 12.26
C ASP A 299 -4.67 -17.89 13.75
N LYS A 300 -3.64 -18.13 14.58
CA LYS A 300 -3.57 -17.60 15.96
C LYS A 300 -3.08 -16.16 16.01
N PHE A 301 -2.37 -15.69 14.99
CA PHE A 301 -1.88 -14.32 14.91
C PHE A 301 -3.02 -13.28 14.93
N GLY A 302 -4.22 -13.67 14.48
CA GLY A 302 -5.39 -12.81 14.42
C GLY A 302 -5.67 -12.27 13.01
N MET A 303 -6.95 -12.00 12.71
CA MET A 303 -7.30 -11.10 11.60
C MET A 303 -6.90 -9.66 11.94
N VAL A 304 -7.07 -9.28 13.22
CA VAL A 304 -6.55 -8.04 13.81
C VAL A 304 -5.58 -8.38 14.93
N HIS A 305 -4.35 -7.86 14.85
CA HIS A 305 -3.30 -8.03 15.85
C HIS A 305 -2.95 -6.68 16.49
N ILE A 306 -2.93 -6.62 17.83
CA ILE A 306 -2.66 -5.39 18.58
C ILE A 306 -1.54 -5.60 19.59
N ALA A 307 -0.43 -4.89 19.38
CA ALA A 307 0.68 -4.75 20.32
C ALA A 307 0.91 -3.26 20.60
N GLY A 308 0.16 -2.71 21.54
CA GLY A 308 0.20 -1.29 21.91
C GLY A 308 -1.02 -0.87 22.74
N ASN A 309 -1.14 0.43 23.03
CA ASN A 309 -2.02 0.92 24.08
C ASN A 309 -3.19 1.73 23.53
N LYS A 310 -4.32 1.70 24.24
CA LYS A 310 -5.47 2.60 24.00
C LYS A 310 -5.99 2.58 22.56
N ASN A 311 -5.77 1.48 21.84
CA ASN A 311 -6.34 1.31 20.51
C ASN A 311 -7.82 0.98 20.63
N THR A 312 -8.61 1.41 19.65
CA THR A 312 -10.05 1.18 19.58
C THR A 312 -10.39 0.34 18.37
N VAL A 313 -11.04 -0.81 18.58
CA VAL A 313 -11.59 -1.67 17.53
C VAL A 313 -13.10 -1.71 17.71
N THR A 314 -13.86 -1.04 16.83
CA THR A 314 -15.30 -0.88 17.04
C THR A 314 -16.16 -0.91 15.79
N GLY A 315 -17.35 -1.50 15.87
CA GLY A 315 -18.32 -1.46 14.77
C GLY A 315 -17.83 -2.16 13.49
N ASN A 316 -16.98 -3.18 13.61
CA ASN A 316 -16.49 -3.94 12.46
C ASN A 316 -17.34 -5.22 12.26
N GLN A 317 -17.46 -5.65 10.99
CA GLN A 317 -18.00 -6.96 10.63
C GLN A 317 -16.83 -7.91 10.34
N PHE A 318 -16.73 -9.02 11.05
CA PHE A 318 -15.78 -10.10 10.80
C PHE A 318 -16.51 -11.30 10.22
N SER A 319 -16.08 -11.75 9.04
CA SER A 319 -16.54 -12.99 8.42
C SER A 319 -15.35 -13.93 8.24
N PHE A 320 -15.33 -15.04 8.98
CA PHE A 320 -14.28 -16.06 8.90
C PHE A 320 -14.86 -17.34 8.26
N ASP A 321 -14.31 -17.73 7.12
CA ASP A 321 -14.76 -18.90 6.37
C ASP A 321 -13.56 -19.68 5.82
N VAL A 322 -12.89 -20.42 6.70
CA VAL A 322 -11.75 -21.29 6.38
C VAL A 322 -12.15 -22.71 6.78
N PRO A 323 -12.05 -23.72 5.90
CA PRO A 323 -12.31 -25.10 6.28
C PRO A 323 -11.43 -25.53 7.46
N SER A 324 -11.98 -26.29 8.41
CA SER A 324 -11.28 -26.61 9.66
C SER A 324 -9.93 -27.29 9.46
N GLN A 325 -9.80 -28.12 8.42
CA GLN A 325 -8.55 -28.78 8.04
C GLN A 325 -7.47 -27.82 7.49
N ASN A 326 -7.84 -26.61 7.08
CA ASN A 326 -6.95 -25.60 6.54
C ASN A 326 -6.54 -24.54 7.57
N ILE A 327 -7.02 -24.67 8.81
CA ILE A 327 -6.64 -23.79 9.91
C ILE A 327 -5.26 -24.18 10.41
N THR A 328 -4.43 -23.18 10.65
CA THR A 328 -3.06 -23.33 11.13
C THR A 328 -2.90 -22.62 12.49
N PRO A 329 -2.33 -23.27 13.52
CA PRO A 329 -1.97 -24.69 13.60
C PRO A 329 -3.20 -25.62 13.56
N ALA A 330 -3.00 -26.86 13.10
CA ALA A 330 -4.08 -27.84 12.96
C ALA A 330 -4.80 -28.12 14.30
N GLY A 331 -6.13 -28.25 14.24
CA GLY A 331 -6.98 -28.54 15.40
C GLY A 331 -7.20 -27.37 16.37
N GLN A 332 -6.65 -26.20 16.07
CA GLN A 332 -6.82 -25.01 16.91
C GLN A 332 -7.97 -24.12 16.43
N ALA A 333 -8.62 -23.44 17.37
CA ALA A 333 -9.56 -22.36 17.05
C ALA A 333 -8.79 -21.13 16.52
N PRO A 334 -9.23 -20.51 15.40
CA PRO A 334 -8.62 -19.30 14.87
C PRO A 334 -8.93 -18.08 15.74
N THR A 335 -8.03 -17.11 15.73
CA THR A 335 -8.19 -15.83 16.43
C THR A 335 -8.74 -14.78 15.47
N ILE A 336 -9.81 -14.10 15.85
CA ILE A 336 -10.35 -12.96 15.11
C ILE A 336 -9.59 -11.68 15.49
N VAL A 337 -9.57 -11.37 16.79
CA VAL A 337 -8.79 -10.25 17.34
C VAL A 337 -7.86 -10.76 18.43
N LEU A 338 -6.57 -10.48 18.28
CA LEU A 338 -5.54 -10.72 19.29
C LEU A 338 -5.07 -9.39 19.87
N VAL A 339 -5.30 -9.19 21.16
CA VAL A 339 -4.58 -8.17 21.94
C VAL A 339 -3.35 -8.84 22.53
N LYS A 340 -2.24 -8.74 21.80
CA LYS A 340 -0.98 -9.38 22.13
C LYS A 340 -0.31 -8.72 23.34
N SER A 341 -0.38 -7.39 23.43
CA SER A 341 0.18 -6.63 24.55
C SER A 341 -0.39 -5.22 24.63
N GLY A 342 -0.12 -4.55 25.75
CA GLY A 342 -0.45 -3.15 25.98
C GLY A 342 -1.71 -2.95 26.82
N ASP A 343 -1.95 -1.70 27.14
CA ASP A 343 -2.88 -1.27 28.17
C ASP A 343 -4.10 -0.53 27.60
N ASN A 344 -5.26 -0.71 28.23
CA ASN A 344 -6.49 0.07 27.98
C ASN A 344 -7.03 0.00 26.54
N ASN A 345 -6.77 -1.09 25.81
CA ASN A 345 -7.40 -1.31 24.50
C ASN A 345 -8.93 -1.47 24.64
N TYR A 346 -9.67 -1.01 23.64
CA TYR A 346 -11.13 -0.96 23.67
C TYR A 346 -11.72 -1.69 22.45
N LEU A 347 -12.41 -2.80 22.70
CA LEU A 347 -13.05 -3.64 21.70
C LEU A 347 -14.56 -3.55 21.92
N ALA A 348 -15.30 -2.91 21.01
CA ALA A 348 -16.73 -2.67 21.21
C ALA A 348 -17.59 -2.93 19.96
N SER A 349 -18.76 -3.55 20.14
CA SER A 349 -19.78 -3.70 19.09
C SER A 349 -19.24 -4.27 17.77
N ASN A 350 -18.38 -5.29 17.85
CA ASN A 350 -17.88 -6.00 16.69
C ASN A 350 -18.72 -7.26 16.46
N HIS A 351 -19.17 -7.47 15.23
CA HIS A 351 -19.96 -8.65 14.88
C HIS A 351 -19.06 -9.72 14.25
N ILE A 352 -19.06 -10.92 14.85
CA ILE A 352 -18.24 -12.05 14.42
C ILE A 352 -19.15 -13.14 13.85
N THR A 353 -18.97 -13.47 12.58
CA THR A 353 -19.57 -14.62 11.92
C THR A 353 -18.44 -15.56 11.48
N SER A 354 -18.51 -16.82 11.89
CA SER A 354 -17.45 -17.80 11.63
C SER A 354 -18.03 -19.18 11.35
N ASN A 355 -17.48 -19.89 10.38
CA ASN A 355 -17.86 -21.27 10.04
C ASN A 355 -17.34 -22.31 11.06
N VAL A 356 -16.40 -21.91 11.91
CA VAL A 356 -15.85 -22.69 13.02
C VAL A 356 -15.88 -21.88 14.33
N ALA A 357 -15.66 -22.52 15.47
CA ALA A 357 -15.47 -21.80 16.73
C ALA A 357 -14.21 -20.91 16.65
N ALA A 358 -14.39 -19.58 16.75
CA ALA A 358 -13.31 -18.59 16.68
C ALA A 358 -13.22 -17.78 17.98
N LYS A 359 -12.05 -17.16 18.21
CA LYS A 359 -11.71 -16.54 19.49
C LYS A 359 -11.37 -15.06 19.39
N VAL A 360 -11.72 -14.31 20.43
CA VAL A 360 -11.06 -13.04 20.78
C VAL A 360 -10.08 -13.38 21.91
N VAL A 361 -8.83 -12.98 21.74
CA VAL A 361 -7.74 -13.39 22.64
C VAL A 361 -7.11 -12.17 23.30
N LEU A 362 -7.02 -12.20 24.63
CA LEU A 362 -6.27 -11.25 25.43
C LEU A 362 -5.06 -11.98 26.02
N ASP A 363 -3.86 -11.69 25.52
CA ASP A 363 -2.64 -12.34 26.02
C ASP A 363 -2.25 -11.84 27.41
N ALA A 364 -1.42 -12.59 28.13
CA ALA A 364 -1.11 -12.34 29.55
C ALA A 364 -0.48 -10.95 29.83
N SER A 365 0.15 -10.34 28.81
CA SER A 365 0.79 -9.03 28.94
C SER A 365 -0.15 -7.83 28.78
N THR A 366 -1.42 -8.05 28.44
CA THR A 366 -2.40 -6.96 28.34
C THR A 366 -3.07 -6.64 29.68
N THR A 367 -3.36 -5.36 29.89
CA THR A 367 -4.02 -4.83 31.08
C THR A 367 -5.15 -3.89 30.72
N ALA A 368 -6.19 -3.84 31.57
CA ALA A 368 -7.32 -2.94 31.45
C ALA A 368 -8.03 -2.95 30.08
N THR A 369 -7.87 -4.02 29.30
CA THR A 369 -8.56 -4.17 28.02
C THR A 369 -10.05 -4.37 28.28
N ARG A 370 -10.88 -3.65 27.52
CA ARG A 370 -12.33 -3.67 27.64
C ARG A 370 -12.93 -4.35 26.41
N VAL A 371 -13.71 -5.40 26.61
CA VAL A 371 -14.41 -6.17 25.57
C VAL A 371 -15.91 -6.01 25.76
N LEU A 372 -16.59 -5.29 24.89
CA LEU A 372 -18.03 -5.01 25.00
C LEU A 372 -18.74 -5.48 23.73
N HIS A 373 -19.69 -6.41 23.87
CA HIS A 373 -20.51 -6.90 22.75
C HIS A 373 -19.70 -7.24 21.48
N SER A 374 -18.51 -7.82 21.69
CA SER A 374 -17.56 -8.19 20.64
C SER A 374 -17.18 -9.68 20.69
N ALA A 375 -17.71 -10.40 21.68
CA ALA A 375 -17.52 -11.83 21.90
C ALA A 375 -18.54 -12.31 22.94
N THR A 376 -19.05 -13.53 22.79
CA THR A 376 -19.68 -14.27 23.91
C THR A 376 -18.61 -14.70 24.91
N THR A 377 -19.00 -15.12 26.12
CA THR A 377 -18.05 -15.66 27.12
C THR A 377 -17.24 -16.85 26.57
N ALA A 378 -17.84 -17.72 25.75
CA ALA A 378 -17.15 -18.85 25.15
C ALA A 378 -16.16 -18.45 24.04
N GLN A 379 -16.34 -17.28 23.43
CA GLN A 379 -15.45 -16.74 22.40
C GLN A 379 -14.24 -15.98 23.00
N LEU A 380 -14.28 -15.57 24.26
CA LEU A 380 -13.16 -14.88 24.91
C LEU A 380 -12.18 -15.87 25.55
N ASP A 381 -10.94 -15.87 25.08
CA ASP A 381 -9.81 -16.49 25.77
C ASP A 381 -8.94 -15.37 26.37
N ALA A 382 -9.09 -15.14 27.68
CA ALA A 382 -8.33 -14.13 28.41
C ALA A 382 -7.27 -14.78 29.31
N PHE A 383 -5.99 -14.52 29.00
CA PHE A 383 -4.83 -14.95 29.79
C PHE A 383 -4.38 -13.90 30.82
N THR A 384 -5.21 -12.88 31.04
CA THR A 384 -5.02 -11.81 32.03
C THR A 384 -6.26 -11.73 32.93
N THR A 385 -6.08 -11.41 34.20
CA THR A 385 -7.20 -11.15 35.13
C THR A 385 -7.62 -9.68 35.14
N ASN A 386 -6.79 -8.78 34.59
CA ASN A 386 -7.08 -7.36 34.51
C ASN A 386 -7.71 -7.01 33.16
N HIS A 387 -8.97 -7.37 32.99
CA HIS A 387 -9.77 -6.99 31.85
C HIS A 387 -11.23 -6.80 32.29
N PHE A 388 -12.02 -6.14 31.46
CA PHE A 388 -13.45 -5.98 31.66
C PHE A 388 -14.21 -6.53 30.46
N MET A 389 -15.24 -7.33 30.71
CA MET A 389 -16.06 -7.93 29.65
C MET A 389 -17.54 -7.64 29.88
N VAL A 390 -18.22 -7.19 28.83
CA VAL A 390 -19.67 -7.33 28.65
C VAL A 390 -19.88 -8.24 27.46
N ALA A 391 -20.32 -9.47 27.71
CA ALA A 391 -20.50 -10.47 26.66
C ALA A 391 -21.59 -10.05 25.65
N THR A 392 -21.46 -10.48 24.41
CA THR A 392 -22.57 -10.47 23.45
C THR A 392 -23.63 -11.46 23.95
N PRO A 393 -24.91 -11.05 24.05
CA PRO A 393 -25.99 -11.98 24.38
C PRO A 393 -26.05 -13.13 23.36
N SER A 394 -26.22 -14.35 23.86
CA SER A 394 -26.33 -15.57 23.04
C SER A 394 -27.70 -15.73 22.40
#